data_AF-A0A0B5FHN4-F1
#
_entry.id   AF-A0A0B5FHN4-F1
#
_cell.length_a   1.000
_cell.length_b   1.000
_cell.length_c   1.000
_cell.angle_alpha   90.00
_cell.angle_beta   90.00
_cell.angle_gamma   90.00
#
_symmetry.space_group_name_H-M   'P 1'
#
loop_
_entity.id
_entity.type
_entity.pdbx_description
1 polymer ?
#
loop_
_entity_poly.entity_id
_entity_poly.type
_entity_poly.pdbx_seq_one_letter_code
_entity_poly.pdbx_strand_id
1 'polypeptide(L)'
;MTKPLKLYWSSGLKNGKKNFGDWLSPVLCEAISGREVVYAKPRHCDLVAVGSILQRLKNHFWSHRVHVWGSGLIEQVPSFSTPHFIHAVRGKLTASTLRNRTVDTLGDPGLLCDILLPEKHPHKKFRIGVVPHYKDQGHSAVAEFAKQPGVCVIDILSETDEFLNQVSRCEHILSSSLHGLIVADALEIPNGWIKISNGVRGNDFKFSDYYSIFGLESPNPFPFCNTTTVHEVEKWCLEYHRPGLREIKQRLHDAFPFR
;
A
#
# COMPACT_ATOMS: atom_id res chain seq x y z
N MET A 1 -29.51 6.40 11.81
CA MET A 1 -28.41 6.10 10.85
C MET A 1 -27.15 6.79 11.37
N THR A 2 -26.03 6.07 11.42
CA THR A 2 -24.72 6.65 11.78
C THR A 2 -24.30 7.67 10.72
N LYS A 3 -23.70 8.79 11.14
CA LYS A 3 -23.25 9.85 10.22
C LYS A 3 -22.18 9.28 9.27
N PRO A 4 -22.21 9.57 7.95
CA PRO A 4 -21.16 9.12 7.03
C PRO A 4 -19.76 9.58 7.46
N LEU A 5 -18.74 8.77 7.20
CA LEU A 5 -17.33 9.10 7.43
C LEU A 5 -16.78 9.84 6.21
N LYS A 6 -16.33 11.08 6.38
CA LYS A 6 -15.75 11.85 5.28
C LYS A 6 -14.27 11.50 5.12
N LEU A 7 -13.93 10.77 4.07
CA LEU A 7 -12.56 10.34 3.78
C LEU A 7 -11.97 11.14 2.61
N TYR A 8 -10.69 11.48 2.70
CA TYR A 8 -9.92 11.92 1.54
C TYR A 8 -8.99 10.80 1.06
N TRP A 9 -9.12 10.44 -0.22
CA TRP A 9 -8.22 9.56 -0.95
C TRP A 9 -7.90 10.12 -2.35
N SER A 10 -6.93 9.53 -3.05
CA SER A 10 -6.58 9.93 -4.41
C SER A 10 -7.59 9.38 -5.42
N SER A 11 -8.73 10.05 -5.62
CA SER A 11 -9.82 9.58 -6.48
C SER A 11 -9.56 9.69 -8.00
N GLY A 12 -8.38 10.17 -8.41
CA GLY A 12 -8.08 10.45 -9.82
C GLY A 12 -7.88 9.18 -10.65
N LEU A 13 -8.56 9.10 -11.80
CA LEU A 13 -8.45 7.97 -12.71
C LEU A 13 -7.07 7.90 -13.39
N LYS A 14 -6.57 6.68 -13.60
CA LYS A 14 -5.37 6.38 -14.38
C LYS A 14 -5.82 5.62 -15.63
N ASN A 15 -5.56 6.18 -16.81
CA ASN A 15 -6.04 5.61 -18.09
C ASN A 15 -7.55 5.32 -18.07
N GLY A 16 -8.35 6.21 -17.47
CA GLY A 16 -9.80 6.05 -17.35
C GLY A 16 -10.27 5.04 -16.29
N LYS A 17 -9.36 4.36 -15.59
CA LYS A 17 -9.67 3.36 -14.55
C LYS A 17 -9.27 3.81 -13.15
N LYS A 18 -9.88 3.20 -12.13
CA LYS A 18 -9.50 3.37 -10.72
C LYS A 18 -8.16 2.70 -10.48
N ASN A 19 -7.26 3.33 -9.72
CA ASN A 19 -6.07 2.65 -9.23
C ASN A 19 -6.40 1.91 -7.93
N PHE A 20 -6.17 0.60 -7.88
CA PHE A 20 -6.46 -0.23 -6.70
C PHE A 20 -5.95 0.39 -5.40
N GLY A 21 -4.68 0.81 -5.38
CA GLY A 21 -4.05 1.33 -4.17
C GLY A 21 -4.73 2.59 -3.62
N ASP A 22 -5.16 3.48 -4.51
CA ASP A 22 -5.88 4.69 -4.12
C ASP A 22 -7.32 4.38 -3.68
N TRP A 23 -7.96 3.37 -4.28
CA TRP A 23 -9.36 3.00 -4.04
C TRP A 23 -9.56 1.93 -2.96
N LEU A 24 -8.49 1.33 -2.44
CA LEU A 24 -8.53 0.45 -1.28
C LEU A 24 -8.98 1.20 -0.02
N SER A 25 -8.54 2.45 0.14
CA SER A 25 -8.80 3.28 1.32
C SER A 25 -10.29 3.40 1.70
N PRO A 26 -11.20 3.82 0.79
CA PRO A 26 -12.63 3.90 1.12
C PRO A 26 -13.23 2.54 1.49
N VAL A 27 -12.98 1.50 0.68
CA VAL A 27 -13.54 0.15 0.91
C VAL A 27 -13.11 -0.40 2.27
N LEU A 28 -11.83 -0.26 2.62
CA LEU A 28 -11.30 -0.71 3.90
C LEU A 28 -11.88 0.10 5.08
N CYS A 29 -11.99 1.42 4.95
CA CYS A 29 -12.55 2.27 6.00
C CYS A 29 -14.03 1.96 6.24
N GLU A 30 -14.82 1.66 5.21
CA GLU A 30 -16.21 1.22 5.35
C GLU A 30 -16.30 -0.09 6.14
N ALA A 31 -15.50 -1.09 5.75
CA ALA A 31 -15.49 -2.40 6.40
C ALA A 31 -15.12 -2.31 7.89
N ILE A 32 -14.16 -1.46 8.25
CA ILE A 32 -13.69 -1.32 9.64
C ILE A 32 -14.61 -0.44 10.49
N SER A 33 -15.13 0.66 9.92
CA SER A 33 -15.97 1.60 10.68
C SER A 33 -17.43 1.19 10.77
N GLY A 34 -17.91 0.32 9.87
CA GLY A 34 -19.34 0.03 9.73
C GLY A 34 -20.17 1.26 9.31
N ARG A 35 -19.52 2.29 8.76
CA ARG A 35 -20.15 3.55 8.32
C ARG A 35 -19.97 3.70 6.82
N GLU A 36 -20.97 4.28 6.16
CA GLU A 36 -20.83 4.77 4.79
C GLU A 36 -19.65 5.75 4.70
N VAL A 37 -18.77 5.55 3.72
CA VAL A 37 -17.65 6.46 3.44
C VAL A 37 -18.00 7.34 2.26
N VAL A 38 -17.84 8.65 2.46
CA VAL A 38 -18.07 9.65 1.41
C VAL A 38 -16.78 10.42 1.12
N TYR A 39 -16.55 10.71 -0.15
CA TYR A 39 -15.40 11.52 -0.56
C TYR A 39 -15.51 12.95 -0.03
N ALA A 40 -14.43 13.44 0.56
CA ALA A 40 -14.30 14.85 0.92
C ALA A 40 -12.88 15.37 0.62
N LYS A 41 -12.78 16.63 0.20
CA LYS A 41 -11.48 17.30 0.03
C LYS A 41 -10.78 17.48 1.38
N PRO A 42 -9.44 17.65 1.43
CA PRO A 42 -8.66 17.74 2.69
C PRO A 42 -9.19 18.75 3.71
N ARG A 43 -9.78 19.86 3.24
CA ARG A 43 -10.36 20.91 4.10
C ARG A 43 -11.66 20.53 4.81
N HIS A 44 -12.29 19.43 4.41
CA HIS A 44 -13.63 19.02 4.87
C HIS A 44 -13.71 17.52 5.24
N CYS A 45 -12.61 16.77 5.13
CA CYS A 45 -12.58 15.35 5.46
C CYS A 45 -12.28 15.15 6.95
N ASP A 46 -12.86 14.10 7.52
CA ASP A 46 -12.59 13.66 8.89
C ASP A 46 -11.30 12.82 8.94
N LEU A 47 -11.05 12.01 7.90
CA LEU A 47 -9.97 11.02 7.85
C LEU A 47 -9.13 11.11 6.56
N VAL A 48 -7.84 10.83 6.69
CA VAL A 48 -6.92 10.41 5.62
C VAL A 48 -6.30 9.09 6.03
N ALA A 49 -6.40 8.08 5.17
CA ALA A 49 -5.86 6.75 5.38
C ALA A 49 -5.31 6.15 4.09
N VAL A 50 -4.36 5.20 4.23
CA VAL A 50 -3.71 4.44 3.12
C VAL A 50 -2.98 5.35 2.11
N GLY A 51 -1.86 4.85 1.59
CA GLY A 51 -1.16 5.49 0.47
C GLY A 51 -0.36 6.75 0.82
N SER A 52 0.23 7.36 -0.21
CA SER A 52 1.21 8.45 -0.08
C SER A 52 0.59 9.85 -0.20
N ILE A 53 -0.36 10.18 0.66
CA ILE A 53 -1.16 11.40 0.54
C ILE A 53 -1.06 12.34 1.75
N LEU A 54 -0.20 12.05 2.73
CA LEU A 54 0.00 12.89 3.91
C LEU A 54 0.35 14.35 3.56
N GLN A 55 1.20 14.56 2.55
CA GLN A 55 1.60 15.88 2.06
C GLN A 55 0.47 16.70 1.42
N ARG A 56 -0.72 16.10 1.22
CA ARG A 56 -1.91 16.81 0.72
C ARG A 56 -2.60 17.61 1.82
N LEU A 57 -2.29 17.31 3.08
CA LEU A 57 -2.81 18.04 4.23
C LEU A 57 -2.01 19.33 4.45
N LYS A 58 -2.72 20.43 4.77
CA LYS A 58 -2.10 21.73 5.04
C LYS A 58 -1.81 21.87 6.53
N ASN A 59 -0.55 22.16 6.87
CA ASN A 59 -0.07 22.21 8.26
C ASN A 59 -0.16 23.61 8.91
N HIS A 60 -1.12 24.45 8.52
CA HIS A 60 -1.33 25.75 9.18
C HIS A 60 -2.13 25.60 10.47
N PHE A 61 -1.86 26.44 11.48
CA PHE A 61 -2.51 26.37 12.79
C PHE A 61 -4.05 26.44 12.72
N TRP A 62 -4.58 27.24 11.78
CA TRP A 62 -6.02 27.41 11.54
C TRP A 62 -6.64 26.37 10.59
N SER A 63 -5.85 25.39 10.13
CA SER A 63 -6.38 24.32 9.28
C SER A 63 -7.40 23.48 10.04
N HIS A 64 -8.43 23.03 9.32
CA HIS A 64 -9.26 21.93 9.79
C HIS A 64 -8.38 20.74 10.19
N ARG A 65 -8.56 20.23 11.41
CA ARG A 65 -7.78 19.13 11.95
C ARG A 65 -8.36 17.82 11.43
N VAL A 66 -7.57 17.08 10.65
CA VAL A 66 -7.94 15.79 10.08
C VAL A 66 -7.30 14.67 10.91
N HIS A 67 -7.95 13.51 10.97
CA HIS A 67 -7.36 12.28 11.52
C HIS A 67 -6.49 11.62 10.44
N VAL A 68 -5.28 11.19 10.79
CA VAL A 68 -4.37 10.47 9.90
C VAL A 68 -4.19 9.06 10.45
N TRP A 69 -4.46 8.07 9.61
CA TRP A 69 -4.33 6.67 9.93
C TRP A 69 -3.49 5.97 8.86
N GLY A 70 -2.18 5.87 9.12
CA GLY A 70 -1.22 5.05 8.38
C GLY A 70 -0.85 5.56 6.98
N SER A 71 -1.29 6.76 6.59
CA SER A 71 -0.83 7.38 5.35
C SER A 71 0.64 7.83 5.45
N GLY A 72 1.36 7.78 4.34
CA GLY A 72 2.78 8.17 4.25
C GLY A 72 3.03 9.37 3.33
N LEU A 73 4.29 9.77 3.20
CA LEU A 73 4.73 10.75 2.21
C LEU A 73 5.12 10.07 0.88
N ILE A 74 4.99 10.75 -0.26
CA ILE A 74 5.43 10.17 -1.55
C ILE A 74 6.96 10.19 -1.68
N GLU A 75 7.58 11.21 -1.11
CA GLU A 75 9.00 11.53 -1.24
C GLU A 75 9.50 12.17 0.06
N GLN A 76 10.82 12.26 0.21
CA GLN A 76 11.41 12.94 1.34
C GLN A 76 11.04 14.42 1.33
N VAL A 77 10.63 14.93 2.49
CA VAL A 77 10.32 16.34 2.70
C VAL A 77 11.05 16.86 3.93
N PRO A 78 11.26 18.19 4.05
CA PRO A 78 11.79 18.78 5.28
C PRO A 78 10.90 18.47 6.47
N SER A 79 11.48 18.23 7.65
CA SER A 79 10.71 17.98 8.86
C SER A 79 9.77 19.15 9.19
N PHE A 80 8.54 18.83 9.57
CA PHE A 80 7.47 19.79 9.78
C PHE A 80 6.69 19.48 11.06
N SER A 81 5.94 20.48 11.52
CA SER A 81 4.96 20.30 12.59
C SER A 81 3.58 20.23 11.97
N THR A 82 2.67 19.45 12.55
CA THR A 82 1.29 19.33 12.04
C THR A 82 0.28 19.54 13.17
N PRO A 83 -0.89 20.18 12.92
CA PRO A 83 -1.97 20.26 13.89
C PRO A 83 -2.88 19.00 13.87
N HIS A 84 -2.76 18.13 12.86
CA HIS A 84 -3.64 16.98 12.66
C HIS A 84 -3.58 15.95 13.80
N PHE A 85 -4.56 15.05 13.88
CA PHE A 85 -4.52 13.93 14.83
C PHE A 85 -3.80 12.77 14.14
N ILE A 86 -2.63 12.38 14.63
CA ILE A 86 -1.84 11.31 14.01
C ILE A 86 -2.03 10.06 14.86
N HIS A 87 -2.76 9.09 14.32
CA HIS A 87 -3.02 7.80 14.97
C HIS A 87 -2.03 6.74 14.50
N ALA A 88 -1.66 6.79 13.22
CA ALA A 88 -0.58 6.02 12.64
C ALA A 88 0.01 6.75 11.43
N VAL A 89 1.24 6.42 11.06
CA VAL A 89 1.84 6.78 9.76
C VAL A 89 2.47 5.55 9.12
N ARG A 90 2.70 5.57 7.81
CA ARG A 90 3.14 4.37 7.08
C ARG A 90 4.42 3.74 7.63
N GLY A 91 5.41 4.54 8.00
CA GLY A 91 6.71 4.03 8.43
C GLY A 91 7.59 5.04 9.15
N LYS A 92 8.79 4.58 9.53
CA LYS A 92 9.75 5.34 10.36
C LYS A 92 10.23 6.60 9.66
N LEU A 93 10.38 6.60 8.34
CA LEU A 93 10.85 7.76 7.59
C LEU A 93 9.78 8.85 7.55
N THR A 94 8.51 8.48 7.40
CA THR A 94 7.41 9.45 7.55
C THR A 94 7.34 9.94 9.00
N ALA A 95 7.42 9.06 9.99
CA ALA A 95 7.36 9.43 11.40
C ALA A 95 8.46 10.44 11.80
N SER A 96 9.70 10.24 11.34
CA SER A 96 10.84 11.11 11.67
C SER A 96 10.74 12.53 11.08
N THR A 97 9.86 12.75 10.10
CA THR A 97 9.59 14.10 9.59
C THR A 97 8.71 14.93 10.51
N LEU A 98 7.99 14.32 11.46
CA LEU A 98 7.05 15.01 12.36
C LEU A 98 7.77 15.49 13.62
N ARG A 99 7.93 16.81 13.78
CA ARG A 99 8.75 17.39 14.86
C ARG A 99 8.02 17.56 16.20
N ASN A 100 6.70 17.72 16.17
CA ASN A 100 5.92 18.13 17.33
C ASN A 100 5.17 16.99 18.03
N ARG A 101 5.53 15.74 17.75
CA ARG A 101 4.93 14.53 18.33
C ARG A 101 5.76 13.30 18.05
N THR A 102 5.65 12.32 18.93
CA THR A 102 6.06 10.94 18.66
C THR A 102 4.90 10.20 18.00
N VAL A 103 5.19 9.22 17.13
CA VAL A 103 4.18 8.35 16.52
C VAL A 103 4.47 6.91 16.93
N ASP A 104 3.59 6.34 17.74
CA ASP A 104 3.79 5.01 18.33
C ASP A 104 3.36 3.88 17.39
N THR A 105 2.37 4.14 16.53
CA THR A 105 1.84 3.16 15.57
C THR A 105 2.35 3.44 14.17
N LEU A 106 2.99 2.44 13.59
CA LEU A 106 3.49 2.47 12.22
C LEU A 106 2.84 1.38 11.37
N GLY A 107 2.61 1.68 10.10
CA GLY A 107 2.15 0.73 9.09
C GLY A 107 1.15 1.36 8.12
N ASP A 108 1.05 0.77 6.93
CA ASP A 108 -0.01 1.11 5.97
C ASP A 108 -1.28 0.31 6.34
N PRO A 109 -2.46 0.93 6.48
CA PRO A 109 -3.69 0.20 6.80
C PRO A 109 -4.08 -0.81 5.73
N GLY A 110 -3.56 -0.71 4.50
CA GLY A 110 -3.72 -1.74 3.49
C GLY A 110 -3.27 -3.14 3.94
N LEU A 111 -2.45 -3.26 4.99
CA LEU A 111 -2.12 -4.52 5.65
C LEU A 111 -3.32 -5.26 6.28
N LEU A 112 -4.45 -4.57 6.42
CA LEU A 112 -5.72 -5.11 6.93
C LEU A 112 -6.68 -5.51 5.81
N CYS A 113 -6.27 -5.48 4.53
CA CYS A 113 -7.16 -5.77 3.41
C CYS A 113 -7.58 -7.24 3.31
N ASP A 114 -6.99 -8.14 4.09
CA ASP A 114 -7.41 -9.54 4.21
C ASP A 114 -8.84 -9.70 4.74
N ILE A 115 -9.36 -8.72 5.50
CA ILE A 115 -10.76 -8.73 5.95
C ILE A 115 -11.75 -8.57 4.79
N LEU A 116 -11.28 -8.07 3.64
CA LEU A 116 -12.08 -7.84 2.45
C LEU A 116 -12.09 -9.06 1.52
N LEU A 117 -11.30 -10.10 1.80
CA LEU A 117 -11.29 -11.30 0.98
C LEU A 117 -12.61 -12.08 1.11
N PRO A 118 -13.24 -12.46 -0.02
CA PRO A 118 -14.44 -13.27 0.01
C PRO A 118 -14.17 -14.69 0.53
N GLU A 119 -12.99 -15.24 0.23
CA GLU A 119 -12.55 -16.57 0.64
C GLU A 119 -11.23 -16.47 1.42
N LYS A 120 -11.17 -17.10 2.60
CA LYS A 120 -9.98 -17.06 3.47
C LYS A 120 -8.80 -17.89 2.96
N HIS A 121 -9.08 -18.96 2.20
CA HIS A 121 -8.06 -19.91 1.75
C HIS A 121 -8.25 -20.27 0.26
N PRO A 122 -8.04 -19.30 -0.65
CA PRO A 122 -8.22 -19.53 -2.07
C PRO A 122 -7.18 -20.53 -2.60
N HIS A 123 -7.62 -21.41 -3.50
CA HIS A 123 -6.73 -22.34 -4.18
C HIS A 123 -5.69 -21.60 -5.03
N LYS A 124 -4.40 -21.91 -4.79
CA LYS A 124 -3.29 -21.39 -5.57
C LYS A 124 -3.38 -21.88 -7.02
N LYS A 125 -3.24 -20.95 -7.96
CA LYS A 125 -3.31 -21.19 -9.41
C LYS A 125 -2.03 -20.77 -10.14
N PHE A 126 -1.31 -19.80 -9.59
CA PHE A 126 -0.13 -19.21 -10.22
C PHE A 126 1.06 -19.29 -9.28
N ARG A 127 2.23 -19.61 -9.83
CA ARG A 127 3.49 -19.61 -9.09
C ARG A 127 3.90 -18.18 -8.75
N ILE A 128 3.76 -17.26 -9.72
CA ILE A 128 4.12 -15.86 -9.55
C ILE A 128 3.04 -14.94 -10.12
N GLY A 129 2.56 -14.02 -9.29
CA GLY A 129 1.80 -12.85 -9.72
C GLY A 129 2.72 -11.64 -9.89
N VAL A 130 2.74 -11.03 -11.08
CA VAL A 130 3.49 -9.80 -11.34
C VAL A 130 2.53 -8.61 -11.29
N VAL A 131 2.77 -7.68 -10.37
CA VAL A 131 1.98 -6.46 -10.19
C VAL A 131 2.80 -5.25 -10.67
N PRO A 132 2.80 -4.94 -11.98
CA PRO A 132 3.43 -3.71 -12.46
C PRO A 132 2.67 -2.48 -11.95
N HIS A 133 3.40 -1.42 -11.64
CA HIS A 133 2.82 -0.09 -11.51
C HIS A 133 2.13 0.30 -12.82
N TYR A 134 1.08 1.12 -12.78
CA TYR A 134 0.26 1.43 -13.97
C TYR A 134 1.06 2.06 -15.13
N LYS A 135 2.22 2.66 -14.84
CA LYS A 135 3.15 3.21 -15.84
C LYS A 135 4.07 2.16 -16.48
N ASP A 136 4.23 1.01 -15.85
CA ASP A 136 5.14 -0.06 -16.24
C ASP A 136 4.40 -1.22 -16.94
N GLN A 137 3.06 -1.17 -17.02
CA GLN A 137 2.23 -2.26 -17.57
C GLN A 137 2.63 -2.68 -19.00
N GLY A 138 3.05 -1.72 -19.83
CA GLY A 138 3.47 -1.97 -21.21
C GLY A 138 4.94 -2.32 -21.38
N HIS A 139 5.70 -2.51 -20.29
CA HIS A 139 7.15 -2.74 -20.39
C HIS A 139 7.47 -4.14 -20.91
N SER A 140 8.44 -4.25 -21.83
CA SER A 140 8.80 -5.51 -22.49
C SER A 140 9.24 -6.61 -21.51
N ALA A 141 9.99 -6.25 -20.46
CA ALA A 141 10.38 -7.19 -19.41
C ALA A 141 9.18 -7.89 -18.73
N VAL A 142 8.07 -7.16 -18.52
CA VAL A 142 6.84 -7.75 -17.95
C VAL A 142 6.22 -8.73 -18.93
N ALA A 143 6.11 -8.32 -20.20
CA ALA A 143 5.55 -9.17 -21.25
C ALA A 143 6.40 -10.44 -21.49
N GLU A 144 7.73 -10.33 -21.41
CA GLU A 144 8.63 -11.48 -21.57
C GLU A 144 8.51 -12.44 -20.39
N PHE A 145 8.54 -11.93 -19.16
CA PHE A 145 8.41 -12.75 -17.97
C PHE A 145 7.04 -13.45 -17.87
N ALA A 146 5.97 -12.77 -18.34
CA ALA A 146 4.62 -13.34 -18.39
C ALA A 146 4.47 -14.55 -19.30
N LYS A 147 5.42 -14.82 -20.22
CA LYS A 147 5.41 -16.02 -21.07
C LYS A 147 5.81 -17.28 -20.31
N GLN A 148 6.43 -17.14 -19.14
CA GLN A 148 6.91 -18.29 -18.37
C GLN A 148 5.74 -19.07 -17.73
N PRO A 149 5.80 -20.40 -17.67
CA PRO A 149 4.74 -21.22 -17.08
C PRO A 149 4.44 -20.85 -15.63
N GLY A 150 3.16 -20.65 -15.32
CA GLY A 150 2.69 -20.33 -13.97
C GLY A 150 2.82 -18.86 -13.57
N VAL A 151 3.19 -17.96 -14.50
CA VAL A 151 3.21 -16.51 -14.27
C VAL A 151 1.88 -15.89 -14.72
N CYS A 152 1.33 -14.98 -13.89
CA CYS A 152 0.22 -14.11 -14.30
C CYS A 152 0.56 -12.64 -14.06
N VAL A 153 0.12 -11.76 -14.97
CA VAL A 153 0.19 -10.31 -14.78
C VAL A 153 -1.11 -9.83 -14.14
N ILE A 154 -1.00 -9.09 -13.05
CA ILE A 154 -2.12 -8.57 -12.25
C ILE A 154 -2.27 -7.07 -12.55
N ASP A 155 -3.43 -6.66 -13.05
CA ASP A 155 -3.71 -5.27 -13.39
C ASP A 155 -3.98 -4.45 -12.11
N ILE A 156 -3.06 -3.57 -11.72
CA ILE A 156 -3.25 -2.64 -10.57
C ILE A 156 -4.42 -1.65 -10.77
N LEU A 157 -5.05 -1.63 -11.95
CA LEU A 157 -6.23 -0.83 -12.28
C LEU A 157 -7.53 -1.65 -12.29
N SER A 158 -7.52 -2.91 -11.84
CA SER A 158 -8.73 -3.70 -11.62
C SER A 158 -9.49 -3.21 -10.37
N GLU A 159 -10.77 -3.61 -10.28
CA GLU A 159 -11.58 -3.33 -9.08
C GLU A 159 -11.03 -4.09 -7.86
N THR A 160 -11.34 -3.58 -6.66
CA THR A 160 -10.73 -4.01 -5.39
C THR A 160 -10.88 -5.51 -5.13
N ASP A 161 -12.08 -6.05 -5.32
CA ASP A 161 -12.39 -7.46 -5.13
C ASP A 161 -11.60 -8.36 -6.09
N GLU A 162 -11.58 -8.00 -7.38
CA GLU A 162 -10.85 -8.74 -8.41
C GLU A 162 -9.34 -8.69 -8.18
N PHE A 163 -8.79 -7.53 -7.82
CA PHE A 163 -7.36 -7.41 -7.50
C PHE A 163 -6.96 -8.33 -6.34
N LEU A 164 -7.72 -8.28 -5.23
CA LEU A 164 -7.45 -9.10 -4.05
C LEU A 164 -7.56 -10.59 -4.38
N ASN A 165 -8.56 -10.98 -5.16
CA ASN A 165 -8.76 -12.36 -5.62
C ASN A 165 -7.62 -12.84 -6.54
N GLN A 166 -7.12 -12.00 -7.44
CA GLN A 166 -5.99 -12.36 -8.30
C GLN A 166 -4.70 -12.56 -7.49
N VAL A 167 -4.40 -11.65 -6.56
CA VAL A 167 -3.22 -11.74 -5.69
C VAL A 167 -3.30 -12.98 -4.80
N SER A 168 -4.45 -13.27 -4.20
CA SER A 168 -4.62 -14.37 -3.26
C SER A 168 -4.37 -15.76 -3.87
N ARG A 169 -4.51 -15.89 -5.20
CA ARG A 169 -4.29 -17.13 -5.96
C ARG A 169 -2.83 -17.35 -6.40
N CYS A 170 -1.92 -16.47 -6.02
CA CYS A 170 -0.49 -16.57 -6.32
C CYS A 170 0.29 -17.15 -5.14
N GLU A 171 1.31 -17.96 -5.43
CA GLU A 171 2.27 -18.47 -4.42
C GLU A 171 3.31 -17.41 -4.03
N HIS A 172 3.74 -16.59 -4.99
CA HIS A 172 4.65 -15.47 -4.80
C HIS A 172 4.16 -14.22 -5.54
N ILE A 173 4.55 -13.03 -5.06
CA ILE A 173 4.24 -11.75 -5.73
C ILE A 173 5.52 -10.99 -6.06
N LEU A 174 5.61 -10.49 -7.29
CA LEU A 174 6.66 -9.57 -7.72
C LEU A 174 6.01 -8.25 -8.11
N SER A 175 6.43 -7.12 -7.53
CA SER A 175 5.69 -5.86 -7.72
C SER A 175 6.57 -4.63 -7.85
N SER A 176 6.26 -3.78 -8.85
CA SER A 176 6.75 -2.39 -8.90
C SER A 176 5.76 -1.38 -8.32
N SER A 177 4.60 -1.86 -7.86
CA SER A 177 3.60 -1.09 -7.11
C SER A 177 3.73 -1.33 -5.60
N LEU A 178 3.81 -0.27 -4.80
CA LEU A 178 3.85 -0.39 -3.33
C LEU A 178 2.63 -1.15 -2.79
N HIS A 179 1.43 -0.84 -3.30
CA HIS A 179 0.21 -1.53 -2.85
C HIS A 179 0.16 -3.01 -3.26
N GLY A 180 0.87 -3.41 -4.32
CA GLY A 180 1.03 -4.83 -4.64
C GLY A 180 1.83 -5.57 -3.56
N LEU A 181 2.86 -4.92 -2.99
CA LEU A 181 3.65 -5.46 -1.89
C LEU A 181 2.85 -5.48 -0.58
N ILE A 182 2.16 -4.38 -0.26
CA ILE A 182 1.31 -4.28 0.94
C ILE A 182 0.24 -5.37 0.96
N VAL A 183 -0.43 -5.61 -0.17
CA VAL A 183 -1.46 -6.66 -0.26
C VAL A 183 -0.84 -8.04 -0.14
N ALA A 184 0.30 -8.30 -0.79
CA ALA A 184 1.00 -9.57 -0.62
C ALA A 184 1.35 -9.83 0.85
N ASP A 185 1.85 -8.82 1.56
CA ASP A 185 2.14 -8.90 2.99
C ASP A 185 0.88 -9.12 3.83
N ALA A 186 -0.22 -8.42 3.52
CA ALA A 186 -1.52 -8.58 4.20
C ALA A 186 -2.02 -10.02 4.12
N LEU A 187 -1.80 -10.68 2.99
CA LEU A 187 -2.18 -12.06 2.70
C LEU A 187 -1.10 -13.10 3.06
N GLU A 188 -0.02 -12.66 3.71
CA GLU A 188 1.13 -13.48 4.10
C GLU A 188 1.82 -14.20 2.91
N ILE A 189 1.73 -13.64 1.71
CA ILE A 189 2.34 -14.18 0.48
C ILE A 189 3.79 -13.67 0.35
N PRO A 190 4.80 -14.56 0.21
CA PRO A 190 6.17 -14.17 -0.09
C PRO A 190 6.25 -13.26 -1.31
N ASN A 191 7.02 -12.18 -1.24
CA ASN A 191 7.07 -11.20 -2.31
C ASN A 191 8.42 -10.51 -2.47
N GLY A 192 8.59 -9.88 -3.63
CA GLY A 192 9.77 -9.13 -4.01
C GLY A 192 9.41 -7.77 -4.63
N TRP A 193 10.08 -6.72 -4.16
CA TRP A 193 10.04 -5.42 -4.80
C TRP A 193 10.91 -5.43 -6.06
N ILE A 194 10.37 -4.93 -7.17
CA ILE A 194 11.11 -4.68 -8.41
C ILE A 194 11.00 -3.23 -8.85
N LYS A 195 11.98 -2.79 -9.63
CA LYS A 195 11.90 -1.57 -10.41
C LYS A 195 11.94 -1.92 -11.88
N ILE A 196 11.00 -1.39 -12.64
CA ILE A 196 10.91 -1.62 -14.09
C ILE A 196 11.34 -0.36 -14.85
N SER A 197 10.92 0.81 -14.38
CA SER A 197 11.29 2.10 -14.98
C SER A 197 11.54 3.18 -13.94
N ASN A 198 12.13 4.29 -14.38
CA ASN A 198 12.25 5.53 -13.57
C ASN A 198 10.94 6.36 -13.57
N GLY A 199 9.84 5.82 -14.10
CA GLY A 199 8.57 6.53 -14.22
C GLY A 199 7.76 6.63 -12.92
N VAL A 200 8.10 5.85 -11.89
CA VAL A 200 7.38 5.81 -10.61
C VAL A 200 7.77 7.01 -9.74
N ARG A 201 6.79 7.82 -9.34
CA ARG A 201 7.03 9.01 -8.51
C ARG A 201 7.48 8.63 -7.10
N GLY A 202 8.38 9.44 -6.56
CA GLY A 202 8.86 9.34 -5.18
C GLY A 202 10.12 8.50 -5.01
N ASN A 203 10.71 8.09 -6.14
CA ASN A 203 11.84 7.16 -6.19
C ASN A 203 11.58 5.99 -5.24
N ASP A 204 12.49 5.79 -4.30
CA ASP A 204 12.50 4.66 -3.38
C ASP A 204 11.87 5.00 -2.04
N PHE A 205 11.64 6.29 -1.76
CA PHE A 205 11.31 6.77 -0.43
C PHE A 205 10.10 6.03 0.15
N LYS A 206 9.01 5.92 -0.62
CA LYS A 206 7.79 5.26 -0.13
C LYS A 206 7.99 3.77 0.17
N PHE A 207 8.88 3.11 -0.56
CA PHE A 207 9.20 1.69 -0.36
C PHE A 207 10.09 1.54 0.87
N SER A 208 11.16 2.31 0.98
CA SER A 208 12.03 2.33 2.17
C SER A 208 11.26 2.69 3.43
N ASP A 209 10.34 3.65 3.35
CA ASP A 209 9.47 4.03 4.45
C ASP A 209 8.57 2.85 4.87
N TYR A 210 7.92 2.19 3.92
CA TYR A 210 7.12 1.00 4.22
C TYR A 210 7.95 -0.13 4.86
N TYR A 211 9.04 -0.54 4.22
CA TYR A 211 9.89 -1.62 4.71
C TYR A 211 10.53 -1.35 6.08
N SER A 212 10.68 -0.08 6.46
CA SER A 212 11.23 0.30 7.77
C SER A 212 10.40 -0.23 8.96
N ILE A 213 9.11 -0.54 8.78
CA ILE A 213 8.27 -1.13 9.83
C ILE A 213 8.68 -2.57 10.17
N PHE A 214 9.30 -3.26 9.23
CA PHE A 214 9.82 -4.61 9.38
C PHE A 214 11.29 -4.64 9.83
N GLY A 215 11.86 -3.48 10.16
CA GLY A 215 13.28 -3.36 10.52
C GLY A 215 14.25 -3.49 9.33
N LEU A 216 13.75 -3.41 8.10
CA LEU A 216 14.57 -3.51 6.90
C LEU A 216 15.07 -2.12 6.50
N GLU A 217 16.32 -1.85 6.85
CA GLU A 217 17.00 -0.61 6.53
C GLU A 217 17.69 -0.75 5.16
N SER A 218 17.31 0.11 4.20
CA SER A 218 17.81 0.07 2.81
C SER A 218 17.42 -1.17 2.00
N PRO A 219 16.12 -1.43 1.80
CA PRO A 219 15.67 -2.50 0.91
C PRO A 219 16.19 -2.25 -0.51
N ASN A 220 16.67 -3.30 -1.17
CA ASN A 220 17.06 -3.23 -2.57
C ASN A 220 16.02 -3.95 -3.44
N PRO A 221 15.63 -3.37 -4.58
CA PRO A 221 14.76 -4.08 -5.52
C PRO A 221 15.50 -5.25 -6.14
N PHE A 222 14.78 -6.34 -6.39
CA PHE A 222 15.27 -7.44 -7.22
C PHE A 222 15.65 -6.91 -8.62
N PRO A 223 16.79 -7.33 -9.19
CA PRO A 223 17.28 -6.87 -10.50
C PRO A 223 16.49 -7.50 -11.64
N PHE A 224 15.23 -7.08 -11.80
CA PHE A 224 14.31 -7.60 -12.81
C PHE A 224 14.69 -7.16 -14.22
N CYS A 225 14.80 -8.12 -15.14
CA CYS A 225 15.14 -7.88 -16.54
C CYS A 225 14.51 -8.95 -17.45
N ASN A 226 14.73 -8.83 -18.76
CA ASN A 226 14.13 -9.74 -19.75
C ASN A 226 14.60 -11.19 -19.63
N THR A 227 15.72 -11.45 -18.94
CA THR A 227 16.26 -12.79 -18.73
C THR A 227 15.94 -13.35 -17.35
N THR A 228 15.20 -12.62 -16.51
CA THR A 228 14.78 -13.10 -15.19
C THR A 228 13.94 -14.36 -15.32
N THR A 229 14.20 -15.35 -14.47
CA THR A 229 13.48 -16.62 -14.43
C THR A 229 12.56 -16.72 -13.20
N VAL A 230 11.52 -17.56 -13.30
CA VAL A 230 10.63 -17.87 -12.17
C VAL A 230 11.43 -18.37 -10.95
N HIS A 231 12.44 -19.22 -11.17
CA HIS A 231 13.23 -19.81 -10.07
C HIS A 231 14.03 -18.76 -9.28
N GLU A 232 14.64 -17.79 -9.97
CA GLU A 232 15.35 -16.68 -9.32
C GLU A 232 14.42 -15.84 -8.44
N VAL A 233 13.20 -15.57 -8.94
CA VAL A 233 12.21 -14.79 -8.21
C VAL A 233 11.70 -15.54 -6.98
N GLU A 234 11.39 -16.84 -7.11
CA GLU A 234 10.97 -17.67 -5.98
C GLU A 234 12.02 -17.68 -4.88
N LYS A 235 13.29 -17.93 -5.24
CA LYS A 235 14.40 -17.92 -4.28
C LYS A 235 14.50 -16.57 -3.57
N TRP A 236 14.45 -15.47 -4.32
CA TRP A 236 14.54 -14.13 -3.76
C TRP A 236 13.38 -13.80 -2.80
N CYS A 237 12.14 -14.16 -3.18
CA CYS A 237 10.96 -13.89 -2.36
C CYS A 237 10.99 -14.63 -1.01
N LEU A 238 11.66 -15.79 -0.95
CA LEU A 238 11.82 -16.57 0.28
C LEU A 238 12.84 -15.98 1.26
N GLU A 239 13.74 -15.12 0.79
CA GLU A 239 14.70 -14.41 1.66
C GLU A 239 14.05 -13.23 2.41
N TYR A 240 12.91 -12.75 1.90
CA TYR A 240 12.17 -11.65 2.51
C TYR A 240 11.34 -12.09 3.72
N HIS A 241 11.50 -11.38 4.82
CA HIS A 241 10.79 -11.62 6.08
C HIS A 241 10.00 -10.39 6.53
N ARG A 242 8.94 -10.63 7.30
CA ARG A 242 8.03 -9.60 7.84
C ARG A 242 7.96 -9.66 9.37
N PRO A 243 9.05 -9.34 10.10
CA PRO A 243 9.04 -9.42 11.56
C PRO A 243 7.93 -8.56 12.15
N GLY A 244 7.16 -9.15 13.07
CA GLY A 244 6.11 -8.43 13.79
C GLY A 244 4.84 -8.12 12.98
N LEU A 245 4.61 -8.75 11.82
CA LEU A 245 3.46 -8.44 10.95
C LEU A 245 2.11 -8.50 11.69
N ARG A 246 1.90 -9.52 12.53
CA ARG A 246 0.65 -9.69 13.29
C ARG A 246 0.45 -8.56 14.29
N GLU A 247 1.51 -8.20 15.01
CA GLU A 247 1.52 -7.11 15.98
C GLU A 247 1.30 -5.75 15.30
N ILE A 248 1.90 -5.54 14.13
CA ILE A 248 1.70 -4.34 13.30
C ILE A 248 0.23 -4.25 12.88
N LYS A 249 -0.35 -5.33 12.34
CA LYS A 249 -1.77 -5.38 11.96
C LYS A 249 -2.68 -5.08 13.15
N GLN A 250 -2.41 -5.69 14.32
CA GLN A 250 -3.20 -5.45 15.52
C GLN A 250 -3.12 -3.98 15.97
N ARG A 251 -1.92 -3.39 16.03
CA ARG A 251 -1.74 -1.98 16.40
C ARG A 251 -2.42 -1.04 15.41
N LEU A 252 -2.36 -1.33 14.11
CA LEU A 252 -3.07 -0.54 13.09
C LEU A 252 -4.58 -0.58 13.32
N HIS A 253 -5.13 -1.77 13.55
CA HIS A 253 -6.56 -1.94 13.83
C HIS A 253 -6.96 -1.19 15.12
N ASP A 254 -6.14 -1.23 16.16
CA ASP A 254 -6.36 -0.54 17.45
C ASP A 254 -6.19 0.98 17.38
N ALA A 255 -5.38 1.47 16.46
CA ALA A 255 -5.23 2.89 16.20
C ALA A 255 -6.37 3.49 15.34
N PHE A 256 -7.35 2.70 14.87
CA PHE A 256 -8.42 3.25 14.05
C PHE A 256 -9.36 4.16 14.87
N PRO A 257 -9.56 5.44 14.50
CA PRO A 257 -10.22 6.41 15.37
C PRO A 257 -11.75 6.50 15.25
N PHE A 258 -12.39 5.69 14.41
CA PHE A 258 -13.82 5.81 14.08
C PHE A 258 -14.62 4.50 14.22
N ARG A 259 -14.35 3.73 15.28
CA ARG A 259 -15.12 2.53 15.64
C ARG A 259 -16.55 2.86 16.08
#